data_AF-A0A1F4RLN8-F1
#
_entry.id   AF-A0A1F4RLN8-F1
#
_cell.length_a   1.000
_cell.length_b   1.000
_cell.length_c   1.000
_cell.angle_alpha   90.00
_cell.angle_beta   90.00
_cell.angle_gamma   90.00
#
_symmetry.space_group_name_H-M   'P 1'
#
loop_
_entity.id
_entity.type
_entity.pdbx_description
1 polymer ?
#
loop_
_entity_poly.entity_id
_entity_poly.type
_entity_poly.pdbx_seq_one_letter_code
_entity_poly.pdbx_strand_id
1 'polypeptide(L)'
;MGHYCRVCGRVRPNEKFSGKGHKDHVCKECSGMPREKREAIEQEDEIFGYLKQSHISTKNVSRLRTLVQSDNKRIAELAGLVLEVAEVKPYKKRRLKVLAQKRRDLLRKLKETGLIYAHHF
;
A
#
# COMPACT_ATOMS: atom_id res chain seq x y z
N MET A 1 -25.43 -9.02 9.37
CA MET A 1 -24.40 -8.20 8.68
C MET A 1 -23.04 -8.61 9.20
N GLY A 2 -22.05 -8.81 8.33
CA GLY A 2 -20.66 -9.13 8.71
C GLY A 2 -19.79 -7.88 8.82
N HIS A 3 -18.53 -8.05 9.25
CA HIS A 3 -17.53 -6.97 9.28
C HIS A 3 -16.46 -7.17 8.22
N TYR A 4 -15.97 -6.06 7.66
CA TYR A 4 -14.82 -6.05 6.77
C TYR A 4 -13.53 -6.27 7.57
N CYS A 5 -12.67 -7.17 7.10
CA CYS A 5 -11.34 -7.37 7.65
C CYS A 5 -10.30 -6.63 6.81
N ARG A 6 -9.54 -5.72 7.44
CA ARG A 6 -8.53 -4.90 6.75
C ARG A 6 -7.31 -5.67 6.24
N VAL A 7 -6.98 -6.80 6.85
CA VAL A 7 -5.80 -7.61 6.47
C VAL A 7 -6.11 -8.50 5.26
N CYS A 8 -7.24 -9.23 5.27
CA CYS A 8 -7.57 -10.12 4.15
C CYS A 8 -8.50 -9.51 3.09
N GLY A 9 -8.99 -8.29 3.31
CA GLY A 9 -9.87 -7.58 2.37
C GLY A 9 -11.26 -8.19 2.19
N ARG A 10 -11.67 -9.15 3.03
CA ARG A 10 -12.96 -9.85 2.91
C ARG A 10 -13.93 -9.42 4.01
N VAL A 11 -15.22 -9.35 3.66
CA VAL A 11 -16.30 -9.29 4.65
C VAL A 11 -16.45 -10.68 5.27
N ARG A 12 -16.38 -10.77 6.60
CA ARG A 12 -16.52 -12.03 7.35
C ARG A 12 -17.70 -11.93 8.34
N PRO A 13 -18.33 -13.06 8.69
CA PRO A 13 -19.37 -13.09 9.72
C PRO A 13 -18.88 -12.55 11.07
N ASN A 14 -19.77 -12.02 11.90
CA ASN A 14 -19.43 -11.42 13.20
C ASN A 14 -18.67 -12.38 14.11
N GLU A 15 -19.01 -13.67 14.08
CA GLU A 15 -18.37 -14.74 14.86
C GLU A 15 -16.88 -14.93 14.54
N LYS A 16 -16.44 -14.47 13.36
CA LYS A 16 -15.04 -14.49 12.92
C LYS A 16 -14.24 -13.29 13.44
N PHE A 17 -14.85 -12.42 14.23
CA PHE A 17 -14.18 -11.35 14.96
C PHE A 17 -14.35 -11.59 16.46
N SER A 18 -13.41 -11.12 17.28
CA SER A 18 -13.50 -11.24 18.73
C SER A 18 -12.67 -10.18 19.43
N GLY A 19 -13.20 -9.63 20.53
CA GLY A 19 -12.47 -8.70 21.41
C GLY A 19 -11.74 -7.61 20.64
N LYS A 20 -10.41 -7.53 20.84
CA LYS A 20 -9.52 -6.56 20.16
C LYS A 20 -9.60 -6.63 18.64
N GLY A 21 -9.70 -7.83 18.05
CA GLY A 21 -9.79 -8.00 16.59
C GLY A 21 -11.06 -7.39 15.99
N HIS A 22 -12.15 -7.30 16.76
CA HIS A 22 -13.36 -6.61 16.31
C HIS A 22 -13.13 -5.10 16.20
N LYS A 23 -12.52 -4.49 17.23
CA LYS A 23 -12.15 -3.07 17.24
C LYS A 23 -11.13 -2.70 16.14
N ASP A 24 -10.15 -3.56 15.92
CA ASP A 24 -9.08 -3.31 14.96
C ASP A 24 -9.46 -3.72 13.52
N HIS A 25 -10.68 -4.23 13.30
CA HIS A 25 -11.14 -4.76 12.01
C HIS A 25 -10.24 -5.88 11.46
N VAL A 26 -9.79 -6.78 12.35
CA VAL A 26 -8.96 -7.95 12.02
C VAL A 26 -9.71 -9.22 12.43
N CYS A 27 -10.01 -10.10 11.46
CA CYS A 27 -10.67 -11.37 11.75
C CYS A 27 -9.73 -12.32 12.51
N LYS A 28 -10.30 -13.30 13.20
CA LYS A 28 -9.58 -14.33 14.00
C LYS A 28 -8.47 -15.03 13.20
N GLU A 29 -8.75 -15.38 11.94
CA GLU A 29 -7.77 -16.00 11.03
C GLU A 29 -6.55 -15.08 10.83
N CYS A 30 -6.78 -13.79 10.53
CA CYS A 30 -5.70 -12.83 10.36
C CYS A 30 -5.01 -12.50 11.68
N SER A 31 -5.75 -12.53 12.79
CA SER A 31 -5.24 -12.31 14.15
C SER A 31 -4.27 -13.41 14.60
N GLY A 32 -4.42 -14.64 14.09
CA GLY A 32 -3.49 -15.76 14.35
C GLY A 32 -2.24 -15.76 13.47
N MET A 33 -2.17 -14.91 12.44
CA MET A 33 -1.02 -14.83 11.55
C MET A 33 0.20 -14.20 12.26
N PRO A 34 1.44 -14.64 11.97
CA PRO A 34 2.66 -14.00 12.44
C PRO A 34 2.64 -12.49 12.17
N ARG A 35 3.14 -11.72 13.14
CA ARG A 35 3.12 -10.26 13.12
C ARG A 35 3.79 -9.70 11.86
N GLU A 36 4.96 -10.21 11.49
CA GLU A 36 5.72 -9.78 10.31
C GLU A 36 4.91 -9.95 9.01
N LYS A 37 4.20 -11.06 8.86
CA LYS A 37 3.36 -11.31 7.68
C LYS A 37 2.19 -10.35 7.61
N ARG A 38 1.56 -10.07 8.76
CA ARG A 38 0.46 -9.09 8.84
C ARG A 38 0.96 -7.68 8.53
N GLU A 39 2.08 -7.29 9.13
CA GLU A 39 2.69 -5.98 8.90
C GLU A 39 3.08 -5.79 7.44
N ALA A 40 3.62 -6.81 6.77
CA ALA A 40 3.91 -6.76 5.33
C ALA A 40 2.64 -6.49 4.50
N ILE A 41 1.54 -7.19 4.77
CA ILE A 41 0.27 -6.98 4.06
C ILE A 41 -0.25 -5.55 4.27
N GLU A 42 -0.20 -5.07 5.51
CA GLU A 42 -0.67 -3.72 5.85
C GLU A 42 0.20 -2.64 5.24
N GLN A 43 1.53 -2.82 5.24
CA GLN A 43 2.47 -1.90 4.60
C GLN A 43 2.32 -1.88 3.08
N GLU A 44 2.06 -3.04 2.47
CA GLU A 44 1.78 -3.11 1.03
C GLU A 44 0.50 -2.35 0.68
N ASP A 45 -0.60 -2.57 1.42
CA ASP A 45 -1.85 -1.81 1.21
C ASP A 45 -1.67 -0.30 1.46
N GLU A 46 -0.89 0.07 2.48
CA GLU A 46 -0.50 1.46 2.77
C GLU A 46 0.21 2.11 1.56
N ILE A 47 1.24 1.46 1.01
CA ILE A 47 2.02 1.95 -0.14
C ILE A 47 1.12 2.09 -1.37
N PHE A 48 0.28 1.09 -1.66
CA PHE A 48 -0.68 1.15 -2.77
C PHE A 48 -1.68 2.29 -2.56
N GLY A 49 -2.13 2.51 -1.32
CA GLY A 49 -3.00 3.61 -0.93
C GLY A 49 -2.44 4.99 -1.27
N TYR A 50 -1.13 5.20 -1.15
CA TYR A 50 -0.50 6.48 -1.51
C TYR A 50 -0.67 6.85 -2.99
N LEU A 51 -0.64 5.87 -3.90
CA LEU A 51 -0.86 6.14 -5.32
C LEU A 51 -2.31 6.54 -5.63
N LYS A 52 -3.28 6.12 -4.82
CA LYS A 52 -4.70 6.48 -4.96
C LYS A 52 -4.97 7.93 -4.56
N GLN A 53 -4.16 8.49 -3.66
CA GLN A 53 -4.33 9.86 -3.16
C GLN A 53 -4.13 10.90 -4.26
N SER A 54 -4.92 11.98 -4.19
CA SER A 54 -4.82 13.13 -5.09
C SER A 54 -3.44 13.80 -5.03
N HIS A 55 -2.80 13.76 -3.86
CA HIS A 55 -1.47 14.28 -3.59
C HIS A 55 -0.74 13.37 -2.59
N ILE A 56 0.44 12.87 -2.97
CA ILE A 56 1.32 12.16 -2.04
C ILE A 56 1.97 13.20 -1.13
N SER A 57 1.50 13.26 0.11
CA SER A 57 1.91 14.30 1.06
C SER A 57 3.36 14.15 1.52
N THR A 58 3.91 15.20 2.13
CA THR A 58 5.24 15.16 2.77
C THR A 58 5.32 14.12 3.88
N LYS A 59 4.21 13.90 4.61
CA LYS A 59 4.12 12.82 5.62
C LYS A 59 4.23 11.45 4.98
N ASN A 60 3.55 11.23 3.84
CA ASN A 60 3.64 9.98 3.09
C ASN A 60 5.08 9.77 2.59
N VAL A 61 5.74 10.82 2.11
CA VAL A 61 7.15 10.77 1.66
C VAL A 61 8.08 10.38 2.82
N SER A 62 7.94 11.00 3.99
CA SER A 62 8.72 10.60 5.18
C SER A 62 8.48 9.15 5.56
N ARG A 63 7.22 8.70 5.49
CA ARG A 63 6.85 7.31 5.78
C ARG A 63 7.42 6.33 4.76
N LEU A 64 7.39 6.66 3.48
CA LEU A 64 8.01 5.88 2.41
C LEU A 64 9.52 5.75 2.61
N ARG A 65 10.20 6.82 3.02
CA ARG A 65 11.64 6.76 3.36
C ARG A 65 11.96 5.78 4.48
N THR A 66 11.10 5.68 5.49
CA THR A 66 11.23 4.64 6.53
C THR A 66 11.01 3.24 5.94
N LEU A 67 9.98 3.05 5.12
CA LEU A 67 9.64 1.74 4.53
C LEU A 67 10.70 1.23 3.53
N VAL A 68 11.42 2.13 2.85
CA VAL A 68 12.58 1.79 2.01
C VAL A 68 13.67 1.06 2.79
N GLN A 69 13.77 1.28 4.10
CA GLN A 69 14.76 0.65 4.98
C GLN A 69 14.24 -0.65 5.63
N SER A 70 13.07 -1.15 5.21
CA SER A 70 12.50 -2.39 5.75
C SER A 70 13.33 -3.61 5.37
N ASP A 71 13.49 -4.55 6.30
CA ASP A 71 14.12 -5.86 6.05
C ASP A 71 13.31 -6.69 5.02
N ASN A 72 12.02 -6.39 4.87
CA ASN A 72 11.19 -6.97 3.84
C ASN A 72 11.50 -6.32 2.48
N LYS A 73 12.28 -7.04 1.67
CA LYS A 73 12.72 -6.61 0.32
C LYS A 73 11.58 -6.15 -0.57
N ARG A 74 10.41 -6.81 -0.50
CA ARG A 74 9.23 -6.45 -1.29
C ARG A 74 8.70 -5.07 -0.89
N ILE A 75 8.60 -4.82 0.42
CA ILE A 75 8.14 -3.53 0.96
C ILE A 75 9.14 -2.43 0.63
N ALA A 76 10.43 -2.68 0.82
CA ALA A 76 11.49 -1.73 0.50
C ALA A 76 11.46 -1.33 -0.99
N GLU A 77 11.32 -2.31 -1.89
CA GLU A 77 11.19 -2.09 -3.33
C GLU A 77 9.96 -1.23 -3.67
N LEU A 78 8.77 -1.65 -3.23
CA LEU A 78 7.53 -0.94 -3.52
C LEU A 78 7.56 0.50 -2.98
N ALA A 79 8.05 0.69 -1.76
CA ALA A 79 8.20 2.01 -1.14
C ALA A 79 9.16 2.90 -1.93
N GLY A 80 10.28 2.35 -2.41
CA GLY A 80 11.23 3.07 -3.23
C GLY A 80 10.62 3.57 -4.54
N LEU A 81 9.85 2.72 -5.22
CA LEU A 81 9.17 3.11 -6.45
C LEU A 81 8.15 4.22 -6.22
N VAL A 82 7.34 4.12 -5.17
CA VAL A 82 6.34 5.17 -4.87
C VAL A 82 7.01 6.47 -4.40
N LEU A 83 8.16 6.38 -3.71
CA LEU A 83 8.97 7.54 -3.34
C LEU A 83 9.49 8.27 -4.59
N GLU A 84 10.09 7.55 -5.54
CA GLU A 84 10.54 8.14 -6.81
C GLU A 84 9.37 8.79 -7.58
N VAL A 85 8.20 8.15 -7.57
CA VAL A 85 6.99 8.72 -8.18
C VAL A 85 6.60 10.03 -7.48
N ALA A 86 6.68 10.09 -6.16
CA ALA A 86 6.37 11.29 -5.38
C ALA A 86 7.34 12.43 -5.68
N GLU A 87 8.62 12.15 -5.92
CA GLU A 87 9.63 13.13 -6.30
C GLU A 87 9.40 13.68 -7.71
N VAL A 88 8.99 12.83 -8.65
CA VAL A 88 8.75 13.26 -10.04
C VAL A 88 7.40 13.98 -10.19
N LYS A 89 6.34 13.42 -9.61
CA LYS A 89 4.98 13.95 -9.74
C LYS A 89 4.07 13.51 -8.57
N PRO A 90 4.06 14.26 -7.44
CA PRO A 90 3.31 13.85 -6.24
C PRO A 90 1.79 13.93 -6.42
N TYR A 91 1.31 14.85 -7.26
CA TYR A 91 -0.12 14.97 -7.58
C TYR A 91 -0.58 13.93 -8.62
N LYS A 92 -1.71 13.25 -8.36
CA LYS A 92 -2.30 12.19 -9.22
C LYS A 92 -2.65 12.68 -10.61
N LYS A 93 -3.12 13.91 -10.74
CA LYS A 93 -3.55 14.49 -12.03
C LYS A 93 -2.40 14.44 -13.03
N ARG A 94 -2.61 13.66 -14.11
CA ARG A 94 -1.64 13.42 -15.20
C ARG A 94 -0.32 12.78 -14.75
N ARG A 95 -0.24 12.17 -13.57
CA ARG A 95 0.98 11.54 -13.04
C ARG A 95 1.56 10.51 -14.01
N LEU A 96 0.75 9.54 -14.46
CA LEU A 96 1.20 8.54 -15.45
C LEU A 96 1.65 9.14 -16.77
N LYS A 97 1.00 10.22 -17.25
CA LYS A 97 1.42 10.94 -18.46
C LYS A 97 2.81 11.56 -18.28
N VAL A 98 3.05 12.19 -17.13
CA VAL A 98 4.37 12.79 -16.82
C VAL A 98 5.44 11.70 -16.68
N LEU A 99 5.13 10.58 -16.04
CA LEU A 99 6.04 9.43 -15.94
C LEU A 99 6.38 8.86 -17.32
N ALA A 100 5.38 8.67 -18.19
CA ALA A 100 5.61 8.20 -19.57
C ALA A 100 6.50 9.14 -20.40
N GLN A 101 6.50 10.44 -20.07
CA GLN A 101 7.33 11.44 -20.75
C GLN A 101 8.74 11.54 -20.17
N LYS A 102 8.86 11.54 -18.84
CA LYS A 102 10.12 11.87 -18.14
C LYS A 102 10.86 10.68 -17.55
N ARG A 103 10.14 9.63 -17.14
CA ARG A 103 10.67 8.47 -16.41
C ARG A 103 9.97 7.18 -16.87
N ARG A 104 10.20 6.82 -18.14
CA ARG A 104 9.63 5.61 -18.77
C ARG A 104 10.07 4.33 -18.05
N ASP A 105 11.29 4.34 -17.54
CA ASP A 105 11.86 3.30 -16.67
C ASP A 105 10.98 3.07 -15.44
N LEU A 106 10.61 4.15 -14.74
CA LEU A 106 9.78 4.09 -13.54
C LEU A 106 8.37 3.61 -13.87
N LEU A 107 7.79 4.08 -14.98
CA LEU A 107 6.48 3.60 -15.43
C LEU A 107 6.48 2.10 -15.74
N ARG A 108 7.56 1.56 -16.31
CA ARG A 108 7.70 0.11 -16.54
C ARG A 108 7.76 -0.66 -15.22
N LYS A 109 8.58 -0.21 -14.26
CA LYS A 109 8.66 -0.84 -12.92
C LYS A 109 7.31 -0.84 -12.21
N LEU A 110 6.52 0.25 -12.33
CA LEU A 110 5.16 0.29 -11.77
C LEU A 110 4.23 -0.75 -12.39
N LYS A 111 4.39 -1.08 -13.67
CA LYS A 111 3.63 -2.16 -14.32
C LYS A 111 4.04 -3.52 -13.78
N GLU A 112 5.34 -3.79 -13.76
CA GLU A 112 5.91 -5.08 -13.31
C GLU A 112 5.57 -5.40 -11.86
N THR A 113 5.55 -4.38 -10.99
CA THR A 113 5.23 -4.54 -9.56
C THR A 113 3.73 -4.54 -9.24
N GLY A 114 2.87 -4.23 -10.22
CA GLY A 114 1.43 -4.10 -10.02
C GLY A 114 0.96 -2.76 -9.45
N LEU A 115 1.89 -1.86 -9.07
CA LEU A 115 1.57 -0.53 -8.54
C LEU A 115 0.80 0.35 -9.54
N ILE A 116 0.90 0.07 -10.85
CA ILE A 116 0.14 0.82 -11.86
C ILE A 116 -1.38 0.69 -11.63
N TYR A 117 -1.87 -0.47 -11.19
CA TYR A 117 -3.29 -0.70 -10.95
C TYR A 117 -3.82 0.14 -9.79
N ALA A 118 -2.98 0.43 -8.79
CA ALA A 118 -3.31 1.33 -7.69
C ALA A 118 -3.58 2.77 -8.15
N HIS A 119 -3.17 3.15 -9.37
CA HIS A 119 -3.43 4.47 -9.92
C HIS A 119 -4.81 4.57 -10.61
N HIS A 120 -5.39 3.44 -11.04
CA HIS A 120 -6.59 3.41 -11.88
C HIS A 120 -7.90 3.51 -11.09
N PHE A 121 -7.85 3.28 -9.78
CA PHE A 121 -8.98 3.40 -8.86
C PHE A 121 -8.81 4.58 -7.90
#